data_AF-A0A2M7XVU5-F1
#
_entry.id   AF-A0A2M7XVU5-F1
#
_cell.length_a   1.000
_cell.length_b   1.000
_cell.length_c   1.000
_cell.angle_alpha   90.00
_cell.angle_beta   90.00
_cell.angle_gamma   90.00
#
_symmetry.space_group_name_H-M   'P 1'
#
loop_
_entity.id
_entity.type
_entity.pdbx_description
1 polymer ?
#
loop_
_entity_poly.entity_id
_entity_poly.type
_entity_poly.pdbx_seq_one_letter_code
_entity_poly.pdbx_strand_id
1 'polypeptide(L)' 'DSKQFILIVDDEETIRDLLKQLLELNDYKTVLASNGMEALEIYKNQG' A
#
# COMPACT_ATOMS: atom_id res chain seq x y z
N ASP A 1 6.41 1.42 -19.25
CA ASP A 1 6.78 1.52 -17.82
C ASP A 1 5.70 0.99 -16.90
N SER A 2 5.78 -0.28 -16.52
CA SER A 2 4.98 -0.83 -15.43
C SER A 2 5.62 -0.45 -14.10
N LYS A 3 5.26 0.70 -13.53
CA LYS A 3 5.62 0.99 -12.14
C LYS A 3 5.02 -0.10 -11.26
N GLN A 4 5.85 -0.79 -10.48
CA GLN A 4 5.38 -1.81 -9.54
C GLN A 4 4.65 -1.10 -8.39
N PHE A 5 3.41 -1.54 -8.14
CA PHE A 5 2.57 -1.03 -7.07
C PHE A 5 2.60 -2.03 -5.91
N ILE A 6 2.76 -1.51 -4.69
CA ILE A 6 2.75 -2.30 -3.46
C ILE A 6 1.53 -1.89 -2.63
N LEU A 7 0.67 -2.86 -2.33
CA LEU A 7 -0.44 -2.71 -1.39
C LEU A 7 0.06 -3.03 0.02
N ILE A 8 0.03 -2.04 0.91
CA ILE A 8 0.44 -2.16 2.31
C ILE A 8 -0.83 -2.29 3.15
N VAL A 9 -0.95 -3.38 3.92
CA VAL A 9 -2.11 -3.67 4.77
C VAL A 9 -1.63 -3.81 6.21
N ASP A 10 -1.99 -2.83 7.03
CA ASP A 10 -1.59 -2.78 8.44
C ASP A 10 -2.61 -1.93 9.21
N ASP A 11 -3.05 -2.38 10.39
CA ASP A 11 -4.04 -1.68 11.21
C ASP A 11 -3.44 -0.49 11.98
N GLU A 12 -2.12 -0.49 12.22
CA GLU A 12 -1.43 0.62 12.86
C GLU A 12 -1.02 1.70 11.84
N GLU A 13 -1.62 2.88 11.94
CA GLU A 13 -1.35 4.02 11.03
C GLU A 13 0.13 4.41 10.99
N THR A 14 0.78 4.49 12.16
CA THR A 14 2.19 4.86 12.28
C THR A 14 3.10 3.89 11.50
N ILE A 15 2.82 2.59 11.57
CA ILE A 15 3.60 1.57 10.86
C ILE A 15 3.33 1.64 9.37
N ARG A 16 2.05 1.75 8.98
CA ARG A 16 1.63 1.86 7.58
C ARG A 16 2.27 3.07 6.88
N ASP A 17 2.32 4.22 7.55
CA ASP A 17 2.95 5.43 7.02
C ASP A 17 4.47 5.34 6.96
N LEU A 18 5.11 4.70 7.94
CA LEU A 18 6.55 4.41 7.88
C LEU A 18 6.91 3.54 6.67
N LEU A 19 6.15 2.46 6.44
CA LEU A 19 6.37 1.56 5.30
C LEU A 19 6.15 2.28 3.96
N LYS A 20 5.13 3.13 3.87
CA LYS A 20 4.90 3.98 2.70
C LYS A 20 6.13 4.83 2.38
N GLN A 21 6.63 5.59 3.37
CA GLN A 21 7.77 6.48 3.17
C GLN A 21 9.00 5.71 2.72
N LEU A 22 9.30 4.56 3.35
CA LEU A 22 10.43 3.72 2.98
C LEU A 22 10.33 3.18 1.55
N LEU A 23 9.15 2.74 1.13
CA LEU A 23 8.95 2.18 -0.22
C LEU A 23 8.94 3.27 -1.30
N GLU A 24 8.33 4.42 -1.04
CA GLU A 24 8.34 5.56 -1.97
C GLU A 24 9.73 6.16 -2.15
N LEU A 25 10.58 6.16 -1.10
CA LEU A 25 12.00 6.50 -1.19
C LEU A 25 12.79 5.56 -2.13
N ASN A 26 12.29 4.34 -2.36
CA ASN A 26 12.89 3.36 -3.26
C ASN A 26 12.14 3.30 -4.62
N ASP A 27 11.49 4.40 -5.03
CA ASP A 27 10.76 4.58 -6.30
C ASP A 27 9.58 3.64 -6.53
N TYR A 28 9.10 2.95 -5.49
CA TYR A 28 7.85 2.18 -5.56
C TYR A 28 6.63 3.10 -5.49
N LYS A 29 5.53 2.68 -6.10
CA LYS A 29 4.22 3.25 -5.81
C LYS A 29 3.55 2.44 -4.71
N THR A 30 2.94 3.13 -3.76
CA THR A 30 2.24 2.47 -2.65
C THR A 30 0.75 2.77 -2.67
N VAL A 31 -0.02 1.80 -2.18
CA VAL A 31 -1.44 1.97 -1.85
C VAL A 31 -1.63 1.42 -0.45
N LEU A 32 -2.40 2.11 0.38
CA LEU A 32 -2.56 1.78 1.78
C LEU A 32 -3.95 1.19 2.03
N ALA A 33 -4.02 0.23 2.94
CA ALA A 33 -5.25 -0.27 3.52
C ALA A 33 -5.07 -0.43 5.04
N SER A 34 -6.08 -0.03 5.80
CA SER A 34 -6.12 -0.17 7.26
C SER A 34 -6.60 -1.55 7.73
N ASN A 35 -7.17 -2.34 6.81
CA ASN A 35 -7.72 -3.66 7.13
C ASN A 35 -7.88 -4.51 5.85
N GLY A 36 -8.22 -5.78 6.05
CA GLY A 36 -8.37 -6.75 4.96
C GLY A 36 -9.53 -6.46 4.01
N MET A 37 -10.65 -5.88 4.47
CA MET A 37 -11.78 -5.58 3.57
C MET A 37 -11.44 -4.44 2.61
N GLU A 38 -10.83 -3.38 3.13
CA GLU A 38 -10.31 -2.27 2.32
C GLU A 38 -9.25 -2.78 1.33
N ALA A 39 -8.33 -3.64 1.77
CA ALA A 39 -7.32 -4.24 0.92
C ALA A 39 -7.93 -5.07 -0.23
N LEU A 40 -8.97 -5.86 0.06
CA LEU A 40 -9.67 -6.65 -0.94
C LEU A 40 -10.44 -5.77 -1.93
N GLU A 41 -11.05 -4.67 -1.48
CA GLU A 41 -11.71 -3.71 -2.35
C GLU A 41 -10.72 -3.03 -3.30
N ILE A 42 -9.59 -2.57 -2.77
CA ILE A 42 -8.49 -1.99 -3.55
C ILE A 42 -7.97 -2.99 -4.58
N TYR A 43 -7.68 -4.23 -4.15
CA TYR A 43 -7.17 -5.28 -5.03
C TYR A 43 -8.13 -5.57 -6.20
N LYS A 44 -9.44 -5.62 -5.94
CA LYS A 44 -10.44 -5.84 -7.00
C LYS A 44 -10.58 -4.67 -7.96
N ASN A 45 -10.37 -3.45 -7.50
CA ASN A 45 -10.55 -2.23 -8.30
C ASN A 45 -9.28 -1.80 -9.03
N GLN A 46 -8.09 -2.27 -8.63
CA GLN A 46 -6.80 -1.83 -9.15
C GLN A 46 -5.86 -2.97 -9.63
N GLY A 47 -6.22 -4.24 -9.39
CA GLY A 47 -5.50 -5.43 -9.89
C GLY A 47 -6.00 -5.89 -11.25
#